data_AF-A0A3D9YUZ0-F1
#
_entry.id   AF-A0A3D9YUZ0-F1
#
_cell.length_a   1.000
_cell.length_b   1.000
_cell.length_c   1.000
_cell.angle_alpha   90.00
_cell.angle_beta   90.00
_cell.angle_gamma   90.00
#
_symmetry.space_group_name_H-M   'P 1'
#
loop_
_entity.id
_entity.type
_entity.pdbx_description
1 polymer ?
#
loop_
_entity_poly.entity_id
_entity_poly.type
_entity_poly.pdbx_seq_one_letter_code
_entity_poly.pdbx_strand_id
1 'polypeptide(L)'
;MSQELSRRQMAAVVAAGGLLASALPAKAYQGNMLRALNSLRDALESLREASGNKGGHRERAIELIRGAIAEVKAGIDFAAEHGGNGQ
;
A
#
# COMPACT_ATOMS: atom_id res chain seq x y z
N MET A 1 63.63 31.60 -7.33
CA MET A 1 62.54 32.15 -8.17
C MET A 1 61.70 30.97 -8.65
N SER A 2 60.56 30.80 -7.98
CA SER A 2 59.35 30.05 -8.38
C SER A 2 59.46 28.57 -8.76
N GLN A 3 59.30 27.68 -7.77
CA GLN A 3 58.75 26.33 -8.01
C GLN A 3 57.22 26.42 -7.89
N GLU A 4 56.53 26.02 -8.95
CA GLU A 4 55.09 26.07 -9.13
C GLU A 4 54.32 25.21 -8.10
N LEU A 5 53.80 25.86 -7.06
CA LEU A 5 52.82 25.32 -6.14
C LEU A 5 51.41 25.55 -6.70
N SER A 6 50.91 24.70 -7.62
CA SER A 6 49.46 24.62 -7.87
C SER A 6 49.03 23.43 -8.74
N ARG A 7 49.17 22.20 -8.23
CA ARG A 7 48.54 21.00 -8.86
C ARG A 7 47.99 19.98 -7.85
N ARG A 8 47.69 20.41 -6.63
CA ARG A 8 47.20 19.53 -5.55
C ARG A 8 46.01 20.09 -4.79
N GLN A 9 44.99 20.51 -5.52
CA GLN A 9 43.60 20.55 -5.09
C GLN A 9 42.84 20.24 -6.39
N MET A 10 42.21 19.08 -6.57
CA MET A 10 41.00 18.69 -5.87
C MET A 10 40.96 17.16 -5.73
N ALA A 11 40.83 16.69 -4.50
CA ALA A 11 40.26 15.39 -4.24
C ALA A 11 38.78 15.46 -4.66
N ALA A 12 38.43 14.87 -5.80
CA ALA A 12 37.04 14.65 -6.14
C ALA A 12 36.49 13.57 -5.20
N VAL A 13 35.65 14.02 -4.26
CA VAL A 13 34.97 13.18 -3.27
C VAL A 13 34.13 12.13 -3.99
N VAL A 14 34.37 10.86 -3.65
CA VAL A 14 33.51 9.74 -3.96
C VAL A 14 32.21 9.90 -3.17
N ALA A 15 31.08 10.01 -3.86
CA ALA A 15 29.80 9.56 -3.35
C ALA A 15 28.97 9.07 -4.54
N ALA A 16 28.90 7.74 -4.69
CA ALA A 16 27.94 7.09 -5.53
C ALA A 16 26.55 7.65 -5.20
N GLY A 17 25.99 8.43 -6.12
CA GLY A 17 24.60 8.87 -6.06
C GLY A 17 23.72 7.65 -6.25
N GLY A 18 23.52 6.89 -5.17
CA GLY A 18 22.52 5.84 -5.12
C GLY A 18 21.19 6.46 -5.48
N LEU A 19 20.65 6.03 -6.62
CA LEU A 19 19.25 6.22 -6.98
C LEU A 19 18.41 5.84 -5.77
N LEU A 20 17.86 6.82 -5.06
CA LEU A 20 16.80 6.61 -4.10
C LEU A 20 15.56 6.22 -4.91
N ALA A 21 15.49 4.95 -5.32
CA ALA A 21 14.29 4.34 -5.86
C ALA A 21 13.27 4.26 -4.73
N SER A 22 12.44 5.30 -4.60
CA SER A 22 11.30 5.38 -3.69
C SER A 22 10.18 4.44 -4.14
N ALA A 23 10.42 3.12 -4.08
CA ALA A 23 9.45 2.08 -4.40
C ALA A 23 8.48 1.78 -3.23
N LEU A 24 8.07 2.79 -2.46
CA LEU A 24 7.27 2.59 -1.24
C LEU A 24 5.73 2.64 -1.38
N PRO A 25 5.09 3.18 -2.45
CA PRO A 25 3.63 3.29 -2.44
C PRO A 25 2.94 1.94 -2.65
N ALA A 26 3.42 1.10 -3.59
CA ALA A 26 2.77 -0.17 -3.94
C ALA A 26 2.74 -1.17 -2.77
N LYS A 27 3.83 -1.29 -2.01
CA LYS A 27 3.94 -2.22 -0.86
C LYS A 27 3.04 -1.78 0.31
N ALA A 28 3.00 -0.48 0.61
CA ALA A 28 2.20 0.04 1.71
C ALA A 28 0.68 -0.03 1.41
N TYR A 29 0.29 0.21 0.15
CA TYR A 29 -1.10 0.14 -0.30
C TYR A 29 -1.68 -1.27 -0.17
N GLN A 30 -0.92 -2.29 -0.60
CA GLN A 30 -1.33 -3.70 -0.45
C GLN A 30 -1.53 -4.11 1.03
N GLY A 31 -0.71 -3.59 1.95
CA GLY A 31 -0.81 -3.94 3.37
C GLY A 31 -2.10 -3.47 4.05
N ASN A 32 -2.50 -2.21 3.83
CA ASN A 32 -3.72 -1.67 4.43
C ASN A 32 -4.99 -2.28 3.83
N MET A 33 -5.03 -2.42 2.50
CA MET A 33 -6.19 -2.99 1.80
C MET A 33 -6.39 -4.46 2.17
N LEU A 34 -5.30 -5.23 2.31
CA LEU A 34 -5.40 -6.63 2.77
C LEU A 34 -5.90 -6.73 4.22
N ARG A 35 -5.44 -5.84 5.11
CA ARG A 35 -5.96 -5.78 6.49
C ARG A 35 -7.45 -5.46 6.52
N ALA A 36 -7.88 -4.47 5.73
CA ALA A 36 -9.30 -4.13 5.62
C ALA A 36 -10.13 -5.32 5.10
N LEU A 37 -9.63 -6.04 4.08
CA LEU A 37 -10.29 -7.23 3.54
C LEU A 37 -10.48 -8.31 4.62
N ASN A 38 -9.48 -8.55 5.46
CA ASN A 38 -9.58 -9.52 6.55
C ASN A 38 -10.59 -9.06 7.60
N SER A 39 -10.52 -7.81 8.05
CA SER A 39 -11.50 -7.27 9.02
C SER A 39 -12.95 -7.32 8.50
N LEU A 40 -13.16 -7.09 7.21
CA LEU A 40 -14.49 -7.20 6.59
C LEU A 40 -14.99 -8.66 6.57
N ARG A 41 -14.10 -9.64 6.37
CA ARG A 41 -14.45 -11.07 6.44
C ARG A 41 -14.83 -11.50 7.85
N ASP A 42 -14.05 -11.08 8.84
CA ASP A 42 -14.32 -11.37 10.26
C ASP A 42 -15.66 -10.75 10.70
N ALA A 43 -15.93 -9.51 10.27
CA ALA A 43 -17.21 -8.85 10.51
C ALA A 43 -18.39 -9.57 9.81
N LEU A 44 -18.20 -10.06 8.58
CA LEU A 44 -19.21 -10.83 7.86
C LEU A 44 -19.55 -12.14 8.58
N GLU A 45 -18.54 -12.84 9.09
CA GLU A 45 -18.72 -14.06 9.88
C GLU A 45 -19.50 -13.76 11.17
N SER A 46 -19.08 -12.73 11.91
CA SER A 46 -19.74 -12.28 13.14
C SER A 46 -21.23 -11.96 12.92
N LEU A 47 -21.57 -11.32 11.80
CA LEU A 47 -22.97 -11.02 11.44
C LEU A 47 -23.76 -12.26 11.02
N ARG A 48 -23.12 -13.27 10.42
CA ARG A 48 -23.77 -14.54 10.06
C ARG A 48 -24.13 -15.35 11.30
N GLU A 49 -23.30 -15.29 12.33
CA GLU A 49 -23.52 -15.97 13.62
C GLU A 49 -24.53 -15.22 14.51
N ALA A 50 -24.68 -13.91 14.32
CA ALA A 50 -25.60 -13.10 15.10
C ALA A 50 -27.05 -13.61 14.98
N SER A 51 -27.66 -14.00 16.09
CA SER A 51 -28.99 -14.63 16.13
C SER A 51 -30.14 -13.70 15.70
N GLY A 52 -30.03 -12.40 15.96
CA GLY A 52 -31.11 -11.43 15.72
C GLY A 52 -30.94 -10.57 14.46
N ASN A 53 -31.94 -10.55 13.59
CA ASN A 53 -32.06 -9.54 12.52
C ASN A 53 -32.86 -8.32 13.01
N LYS A 54 -32.35 -7.64 14.05
CA LYS A 54 -33.06 -6.53 14.72
C LYS A 54 -33.44 -5.45 13.69
N GLY A 55 -34.72 -5.36 13.32
CA GLY A 55 -35.22 -4.40 12.34
C GLY A 55 -34.63 -4.53 10.92
N GLY A 56 -34.13 -5.71 10.53
CA GLY A 56 -33.50 -5.89 9.21
C GLY A 56 -32.03 -5.44 9.12
N HIS A 57 -31.47 -4.87 10.20
CA HIS A 57 -30.13 -4.28 10.17
C HIS A 57 -29.01 -5.30 9.95
N ARG A 58 -29.17 -6.54 10.41
CA ARG A 58 -28.15 -7.59 10.22
C ARG A 58 -27.99 -7.92 8.75
N GLU A 59 -29.09 -8.16 8.06
CA GLU A 59 -29.09 -8.44 6.62
C GLU A 59 -28.57 -7.25 5.83
N ARG A 60 -29.01 -6.03 6.17
CA ARG A 60 -28.51 -4.81 5.54
C ARG A 60 -27.00 -4.63 5.72
N ALA A 61 -26.48 -4.91 6.91
CA ALA A 61 -25.05 -4.85 7.18
C ALA A 61 -24.27 -5.91 6.38
N ILE A 62 -24.80 -7.13 6.26
CA ILE A 62 -24.20 -8.19 5.43
C ILE A 62 -24.10 -7.75 3.96
N GLU A 63 -25.14 -7.14 3.41
CA GLU A 63 -25.13 -6.62 2.03
C GLU A 63 -24.02 -5.57 1.84
N LEU A 64 -23.96 -4.59 2.75
CA LEU A 64 -22.97 -3.52 2.70
C LEU A 64 -21.54 -4.06 2.79
N ILE A 65 -21.29 -5.01 3.70
CA ILE A 65 -19.97 -5.63 3.86
C ILE A 65 -19.58 -6.43 2.63
N ARG A 66 -20.51 -7.15 1.99
CA ARG A 66 -20.22 -7.87 0.73
C ARG A 66 -19.81 -6.91 -0.39
N GLY A 67 -20.49 -5.76 -0.50
CA GLY A 67 -20.10 -4.70 -1.43
C GLY A 67 -18.70 -4.16 -1.12
N ALA A 68 -18.43 -3.83 0.15
CA ALA A 68 -17.11 -3.36 0.57
C ALA A 68 -15.99 -4.38 0.30
N ILE A 69 -16.24 -5.68 0.50
CA ILE A 69 -15.29 -6.75 0.16
C ILE A 69 -14.98 -6.76 -1.34
N ALA A 70 -15.99 -6.57 -2.19
CA ALA A 70 -15.79 -6.54 -3.63
C ALA A 70 -14.92 -5.34 -4.06
N GLU A 71 -15.20 -4.14 -3.54
CA GLU A 71 -14.43 -2.93 -3.85
C GLU A 71 -12.98 -3.02 -3.35
N VAL A 72 -12.76 -3.52 -2.13
CA VAL A 72 -11.40 -3.68 -1.59
C VAL A 72 -10.60 -4.67 -2.42
N LYS A 73 -11.20 -5.78 -2.85
CA LYS A 73 -10.55 -6.72 -3.77
C LYS A 73 -10.21 -6.06 -5.10
N ALA A 74 -11.16 -5.34 -5.71
CA ALA A 74 -10.92 -4.62 -6.95
C ALA A 74 -9.76 -3.62 -6.83
N GLY A 75 -9.65 -2.90 -5.69
CA GLY A 75 -8.51 -2.01 -5.43
C GLY A 75 -7.17 -2.74 -5.25
N ILE A 76 -7.17 -3.93 -4.62
CA ILE A 76 -5.99 -4.78 -4.52
C ILE A 76 -5.55 -5.27 -5.90
N ASP A 77 -6.49 -5.75 -6.71
CA ASP A 77 -6.26 -6.27 -8.05
C ASP A 77 -5.77 -5.16 -8.99
N PHE A 78 -6.40 -3.98 -8.94
CA PHE A 78 -5.96 -2.80 -9.68
C PHE A 78 -4.51 -2.42 -9.32
N ALA A 79 -4.17 -2.39 -8.03
CA ALA A 79 -2.81 -2.10 -7.59
C ALA A 79 -1.81 -3.20 -7.99
N ALA A 80 -2.23 -4.46 -8.08
CA ALA A 80 -1.39 -5.54 -8.57
C ALA A 80 -1.10 -5.41 -10.08
N GLU A 81 -2.08 -4.97 -10.86
CA GLU A 81 -1.96 -4.75 -12.31
C GLU A 81 -1.19 -3.47 -12.67
N HIS A 82 -1.35 -2.40 -11.88
CA HIS A 82 -0.85 -1.06 -12.20
C HIS A 82 0.30 -0.59 -11.31
N GLY A 83 0.54 -1.22 -10.15
CA GLY A 83 1.54 -0.82 -9.17
C GLY A 83 3.01 -1.07 -9.56
N GLY A 84 3.26 -1.78 -10.67
CA GLY A 84 4.57 -1.91 -11.30
C GLY A 84 4.87 -0.85 -12.36
N ASN A 85 3.85 -0.15 -12.85
CA ASN A 85 3.91 0.74 -14.01
C ASN A 85 3.40 2.12 -13.59
N GLY A 86 4.15 2.84 -12.75
CA GLY A 86 3.80 4.21 -12.40
C GLY A 86 3.63 5.07 -13.64
N GLN A 87 2.43 5.58 -13.84
CA GLN A 87 2.13 6.78 -14.62
C GLN A 87 1.41 7.76 -13.70
#